data_AF-A0A501QEG6-F1
#
_entry.id   AF-A0A501QEG6-F1
#
_cell.length_a   1.000
_cell.length_b   1.000
_cell.length_c   1.000
_cell.angle_alpha   90.00
_cell.angle_beta   90.00
_cell.angle_gamma   90.00
#
_symmetry.space_group_name_H-M   'P 1'
#
loop_
_entity.id
_entity.type
_entity.pdbx_description
1 polymer ?
#
loop_
_entity_poly.entity_id
_entity_poly.type
_entity_poly.pdbx_seq_one_letter_code
_entity_poly.pdbx_strand_id
1 'polypeptide(L)'
;MANIYLENWIKKSELDFYTMFIKTWLPFNAWYMNQFYDETANRTSDRSIIDHIKNNSNRYRDKIISLLRNNDNDSIAFKRYISDLYYELEAHPMPNEDERISFHTINITRNAIPQHVVSFGQFDYKVVFDNTLPKTTKRWKCEIYNRRTTRTLHLVELYQWSLQELSAEPNYIAIPNEKKQYLDACFREMNPRKPEIIIAQPKQNTDGSHGCPANAIIIDSVKHLYITNNYEQVAKVIIELLYELRCKLFHAEIDPINAYLGIYENAFFIQKKLIKELI
;
A
#
# COMPACT_ATOMS: atom_id res chain seq x y z
N MET A 1 -47.63 8.94 2.63
CA MET A 1 -46.83 9.69 3.63
C MET A 1 -46.18 8.78 4.67
N ALA A 2 -46.91 7.90 5.38
CA ALA A 2 -46.31 6.98 6.37
C ALA A 2 -45.15 6.12 5.82
N ASN A 3 -45.23 5.68 4.56
CA ASN A 3 -44.20 4.87 3.90
C ASN A 3 -42.87 5.63 3.71
N ILE A 4 -42.93 6.94 3.42
CA ILE A 4 -41.74 7.79 3.22
C ILE A 4 -40.98 7.97 4.55
N TYR A 5 -41.69 8.08 5.68
CA TYR A 5 -41.05 8.18 6.99
C TYR A 5 -40.38 6.85 7.39
N LEU A 6 -41.03 5.72 7.13
CA LEU A 6 -40.47 4.40 7.41
C LEU A 6 -39.18 4.16 6.61
N GLU A 7 -39.20 4.40 5.30
CA GLU A 7 -38.02 4.28 4.44
C GLU A 7 -36.88 5.21 4.91
N ASN A 8 -37.20 6.45 5.31
CA ASN A 8 -36.20 7.39 5.83
C ASN A 8 -35.58 6.92 7.16
N TRP A 9 -36.38 6.34 8.06
CA TRP A 9 -35.87 5.81 9.33
C TRP A 9 -35.02 4.54 9.12
N ILE A 10 -35.42 3.67 8.19
CA ILE A 10 -34.62 2.50 7.80
C ILE A 10 -33.26 2.96 7.26
N LYS A 11 -33.23 3.90 6.30
CA LYS A 11 -31.98 4.46 5.77
C LYS A 11 -31.11 5.13 6.84
N LYS A 12 -31.72 5.86 7.78
CA LYS A 12 -30.99 6.50 8.88
C LYS A 12 -30.48 5.53 9.95
N SER A 13 -30.99 4.30 9.98
CA SER A 13 -30.54 3.26 10.93
C SER A 13 -29.25 2.57 10.48
N GLU A 14 -28.84 2.79 9.23
CA GLU A 14 -27.60 2.25 8.68
C GLU A 14 -26.38 2.80 9.45
N LEU A 15 -25.41 1.93 9.71
CA LEU A 15 -24.20 2.30 10.41
C LEU A 15 -23.28 3.07 9.47
N ASP A 16 -22.89 4.28 9.88
CA ASP A 16 -21.87 5.06 9.19
C ASP A 16 -20.47 4.55 9.56
N PHE A 17 -20.03 3.52 8.83
CA PHE A 17 -18.71 2.91 9.05
C PHE A 17 -17.55 3.85 8.70
N TYR A 18 -17.75 4.86 7.86
CA TYR A 18 -16.74 5.89 7.61
C TYR A 18 -16.46 6.67 8.88
N THR A 19 -17.50 7.25 9.49
CA THR A 19 -17.36 8.00 10.75
C THR A 19 -16.87 7.09 11.88
N MET A 20 -17.35 5.84 11.94
CA MET A 20 -16.90 4.89 12.96
C MET A 20 -15.42 4.53 12.82
N PHE A 21 -14.92 4.29 11.60
CA PHE A 21 -13.51 4.07 11.34
C PHE A 21 -12.65 5.28 11.75
N ILE A 22 -13.07 6.49 11.37
CA ILE A 22 -12.38 7.73 11.76
C ILE A 22 -12.33 7.87 13.29
N LYS A 23 -13.42 7.56 14.00
CA LYS A 23 -13.45 7.58 15.47
C LYS A 23 -12.48 6.58 16.10
N THR A 24 -12.19 5.46 15.44
CA THR A 24 -11.14 4.52 15.92
C THR A 24 -9.73 5.01 15.61
N TRP A 25 -9.55 5.90 14.63
CA TRP A 25 -8.26 6.51 14.33
C TRP A 25 -7.86 7.58 15.35
N LEU A 26 -8.82 8.30 15.94
CA LEU A 26 -8.55 9.35 16.93
C LEU A 26 -7.72 8.87 18.15
N PRO A 27 -8.09 7.77 18.86
CA PRO A 27 -7.27 7.27 19.97
C PRO A 27 -5.92 6.73 19.48
N PHE A 28 -5.85 6.15 18.28
CA PHE A 28 -4.57 5.73 17.69
C PHE A 28 -3.65 6.92 17.44
N ASN A 29 -4.19 8.03 16.89
CA ASN A 29 -3.48 9.29 16.69
C ASN A 29 -2.99 9.90 18.00
N ALA A 30 -3.86 9.98 19.00
CA ALA A 30 -3.48 10.45 20.34
C ALA A 30 -2.34 9.61 20.94
N TRP A 31 -2.43 8.28 20.82
CA TRP A 31 -1.39 7.37 21.29
C TRP A 31 -0.07 7.58 20.56
N TYR A 32 -0.04 7.55 19.22
CA TYR A 32 1.24 7.64 18.51
C TYR A 32 1.87 9.03 18.62
N MET A 33 1.07 10.10 18.70
CA MET A 33 1.59 11.44 18.93
C MET A 33 2.19 11.53 20.33
N ASN A 34 1.56 10.94 21.35
CA ASN A 34 2.12 10.93 22.69
C ASN A 34 3.42 10.11 22.79
N GLN A 35 3.53 8.99 22.07
CA GLN A 35 4.65 8.06 22.20
C GLN A 35 5.84 8.38 21.29
N PHE A 36 5.60 8.92 20.09
CA PHE A 36 6.62 8.98 19.03
C PHE A 36 6.82 10.35 18.39
N TYR A 37 5.99 11.34 18.74
CA TYR A 37 6.22 12.70 18.28
C TYR A 37 7.51 13.25 18.89
N ASP A 38 8.39 13.74 18.03
CA ASP A 38 9.65 14.34 18.42
C ASP A 38 9.99 15.47 17.45
N GLU A 39 9.90 16.71 17.94
CA GLU A 39 10.22 17.93 17.19
C GLU A 39 11.70 17.99 16.81
N THR A 40 12.57 17.32 17.56
CA THR A 40 14.03 17.33 17.38
C THR A 40 14.52 16.23 16.45
N ALA A 41 13.84 15.08 16.40
CA ALA A 41 14.25 13.92 15.59
C ALA A 41 13.64 13.87 14.16
N ASN A 42 13.10 14.99 13.68
CA ASN A 42 12.47 15.08 12.35
C ASN A 42 11.25 14.12 12.18
N ARG A 43 10.65 13.68 13.28
CA ARG A 43 9.40 12.88 13.31
C ARG A 43 8.20 13.80 13.45
N THR A 44 8.04 14.66 12.45
CA THR A 44 7.05 15.74 12.47
C THR A 44 5.81 15.45 11.63
N SER A 45 5.78 14.34 10.89
CA SER A 45 4.68 13.99 9.98
C SER A 45 4.02 12.67 10.35
N ASP A 46 2.69 12.57 10.14
CA ASP A 46 1.95 11.31 10.29
C ASP A 46 2.67 10.15 9.58
N ARG A 47 3.11 10.37 8.33
CA ARG A 47 3.82 9.37 7.53
C ARG A 47 5.10 8.85 8.21
N SER A 48 5.94 9.74 8.75
CA SER A 48 7.19 9.31 9.41
C SER A 48 6.93 8.54 10.71
N ILE A 49 5.86 8.88 11.44
CA ILE A 49 5.45 8.13 12.64
C ILE A 49 4.87 6.75 12.27
N ILE A 50 4.02 6.67 11.24
CA ILE A 50 3.50 5.38 10.74
C ILE A 50 4.65 4.48 10.24
N ASP A 51 5.62 5.05 9.53
CA ASP A 51 6.82 4.31 9.11
C ASP A 51 7.64 3.82 10.32
N HIS A 52 7.69 4.59 11.41
CA HIS A 52 8.31 4.15 12.66
C HIS A 52 7.55 2.97 13.29
N ILE A 53 6.21 3.07 13.41
CA ILE A 53 5.33 2.02 13.97
C ILE A 53 5.44 0.72 13.18
N LYS A 54 5.51 0.78 11.84
CA LYS A 54 5.69 -0.40 10.98
C LYS A 54 7.02 -1.11 11.22
N ASN A 55 8.09 -0.34 11.41
CA ASN A 55 9.46 -0.85 11.38
C ASN A 55 10.06 -1.16 12.76
N ASN A 56 9.39 -0.78 13.86
CA ASN A 56 9.88 -0.99 15.22
C ASN A 56 8.82 -1.76 16.04
N SER A 57 9.25 -2.60 16.97
CA SER A 57 8.33 -3.29 17.89
C SER A 57 7.57 -2.27 18.73
N ASN A 58 6.27 -2.49 18.86
CA ASN A 58 5.35 -1.68 19.65
C ASN A 58 4.05 -2.45 19.85
N ARG A 59 3.27 -2.07 20.87
CA ARG A 59 2.02 -2.76 21.23
C ARG A 59 1.06 -2.95 20.04
N TYR A 60 0.94 -1.96 19.17
CA TYR A 60 0.02 -1.99 18.03
C TYR A 60 0.43 -3.06 17.00
N ARG A 61 1.67 -3.01 16.54
CA ARG A 61 2.25 -3.98 15.58
C ARG A 61 2.29 -5.39 16.16
N ASP A 62 2.72 -5.51 17.41
CA ASP A 62 2.90 -6.80 18.06
C ASP A 62 1.55 -7.49 18.33
N LYS A 63 0.47 -6.71 18.52
CA LYS A 63 -0.89 -7.24 18.57
C LYS A 63 -1.33 -7.88 17.26
N ILE A 64 -1.03 -7.26 16.11
CA ILE A 64 -1.36 -7.83 14.79
C ILE A 64 -0.68 -9.20 14.64
N ILE A 65 0.62 -9.27 14.96
CA ILE A 65 1.40 -10.51 14.86
C ILE A 65 0.83 -11.60 15.78
N SER A 66 0.49 -11.24 17.02
CA SER A 66 -0.14 -12.14 17.97
C SER A 66 -1.47 -12.70 17.45
N LEU A 67 -2.35 -11.82 16.92
CA LEU A 67 -3.64 -12.22 16.37
C LEU A 67 -3.52 -13.12 15.13
N LEU A 68 -2.50 -12.91 14.29
CA LEU A 68 -2.23 -13.76 13.13
C LEU A 68 -1.72 -15.15 13.52
N ARG A 69 -0.90 -15.25 14.58
CA ARG A 69 -0.31 -16.51 15.05
C ARG A 69 -1.31 -17.40 15.79
N ASN A 70 -2.20 -16.80 16.57
CA ASN A 70 -3.13 -17.54 17.41
C ASN A 70 -4.39 -17.99 16.66
N ASN A 71 -5.17 -18.86 17.30
CA ASN A 71 -6.41 -19.43 16.78
C ASN A 71 -7.56 -19.37 17.81
N ASP A 72 -7.45 -18.48 18.80
CA ASP A 72 -8.59 -18.18 19.67
C ASP A 72 -9.70 -17.43 18.91
N ASN A 73 -10.87 -17.27 19.52
CA ASN A 73 -12.02 -16.60 18.90
C ASN A 73 -11.69 -15.17 18.43
N ASP A 74 -10.80 -14.49 19.15
CA ASP A 74 -10.39 -13.13 18.87
C ASP A 74 -9.47 -13.06 17.64
N SER A 75 -8.57 -14.04 17.48
CA SER A 75 -7.75 -14.27 16.29
C SER A 75 -8.56 -14.70 15.08
N ILE A 76 -9.52 -15.61 15.26
CA ILE A 76 -10.40 -16.08 14.18
C ILE A 76 -11.22 -14.89 13.64
N ALA A 77 -11.82 -14.09 14.53
CA ALA A 77 -12.55 -12.90 14.13
C ALA A 77 -11.64 -11.90 13.39
N PHE A 78 -10.42 -11.68 13.88
CA PHE A 78 -9.46 -10.80 13.22
C PHE A 78 -9.09 -11.25 11.81
N LYS A 79 -8.78 -12.55 11.63
CA LYS A 79 -8.50 -13.15 10.32
C LYS A 79 -9.70 -13.04 9.38
N ARG A 80 -10.91 -13.22 9.90
CA ARG A 80 -12.14 -13.01 9.13
C ARG A 80 -12.29 -11.57 8.63
N TYR A 81 -12.07 -10.56 9.47
CA TYR A 81 -12.11 -9.17 9.00
C TYR A 81 -11.04 -8.87 7.95
N ILE A 82 -9.86 -9.50 8.03
CA ILE A 82 -8.84 -9.40 6.97
C ILE A 82 -9.32 -10.07 5.68
N SER A 83 -9.92 -11.26 5.77
CA SER A 83 -10.54 -11.95 4.62
C SER A 83 -11.56 -11.06 3.94
N ASP A 84 -12.53 -10.55 4.71
CA ASP A 84 -13.62 -9.75 4.18
C ASP A 84 -13.11 -8.41 3.63
N LEU A 85 -12.14 -7.75 4.30
CA LEU A 85 -11.48 -6.56 3.75
C LEU A 85 -10.77 -6.84 2.42
N TYR A 86 -10.07 -7.96 2.29
CA TYR A 86 -9.42 -8.36 1.05
C TYR A 86 -10.44 -8.47 -0.09
N TYR A 87 -11.53 -9.22 0.11
CA TYR A 87 -12.54 -9.40 -0.94
C TYR A 87 -13.27 -8.09 -1.29
N GLU A 88 -13.55 -7.24 -0.30
CA GLU A 88 -14.16 -5.93 -0.53
C GLU A 88 -13.26 -5.01 -1.36
N LEU A 89 -11.94 -4.99 -1.10
CA LEU A 89 -10.98 -4.20 -1.88
C LEU A 89 -10.82 -4.72 -3.32
N GLU A 90 -10.85 -6.04 -3.51
CA GLU A 90 -10.76 -6.62 -4.87
C GLU A 90 -12.07 -6.48 -5.66
N ALA A 91 -13.22 -6.48 -4.98
CA ALA A 91 -14.53 -6.27 -5.63
C ALA A 91 -14.82 -4.80 -5.94
N HIS A 92 -14.27 -3.88 -5.13
CA HIS A 92 -14.51 -2.44 -5.23
C HIS A 92 -13.20 -1.64 -5.28
N PRO A 93 -12.50 -1.61 -6.44
CA PRO A 93 -11.24 -0.89 -6.60
C PRO A 93 -11.38 0.59 -6.23
N MET A 94 -10.57 1.04 -5.26
CA MET A 94 -10.66 2.38 -4.69
C MET A 94 -9.29 3.07 -4.62
N PRO A 95 -9.16 4.33 -5.10
CA PRO A 95 -10.21 5.19 -5.65
C PRO A 95 -10.58 4.86 -7.11
N ASN A 96 -9.72 4.14 -7.82
CA ASN A 96 -9.88 3.67 -9.20
C ASN A 96 -8.94 2.48 -9.41
N GLU A 97 -8.95 1.86 -10.59
CA GLU A 97 -8.12 0.68 -10.91
C GLU A 97 -6.62 0.94 -10.84
N ASP A 98 -6.17 2.11 -11.29
CA ASP A 98 -4.74 2.43 -11.41
C ASP A 98 -4.10 2.72 -10.05
N GLU A 99 -4.85 3.32 -9.12
CA GLU A 99 -4.39 3.71 -7.79
C GLU A 99 -5.01 2.85 -6.68
N ARG A 100 -5.55 1.68 -7.01
CA ARG A 100 -6.32 0.87 -6.07
C ARG A 100 -5.50 0.45 -4.85
N ILE A 101 -6.12 0.57 -3.68
CA ILE A 101 -5.63 -0.03 -2.44
C ILE A 101 -5.90 -1.54 -2.51
N SER A 102 -4.85 -2.36 -2.45
CA SER A 102 -4.98 -3.82 -2.50
C SER A 102 -3.81 -4.51 -1.80
N PHE A 103 -4.05 -5.73 -1.31
CA PHE A 103 -3.02 -6.62 -0.77
C PHE A 103 -1.99 -7.08 -1.82
N HIS A 104 -2.25 -6.83 -3.11
CA HIS A 104 -1.34 -7.14 -4.22
C HIS A 104 -0.44 -5.97 -4.64
N THR A 105 -0.80 -4.74 -4.28
CA THR A 105 -0.16 -3.52 -4.81
C THR A 105 0.32 -2.56 -3.72
N ILE A 106 0.36 -3.01 -2.46
CA ILE A 106 0.67 -2.13 -1.34
C ILE A 106 2.15 -1.81 -1.22
N ASN A 107 2.43 -0.54 -0.94
CA ASN A 107 3.79 -0.01 -0.87
C ASN A 107 4.20 0.20 0.59
N ILE A 108 4.79 -0.83 1.21
CA ILE A 108 5.16 -0.73 2.63
C ILE A 108 6.51 -0.06 2.88
N THR A 109 7.39 -0.02 1.87
CA THR A 109 8.73 0.57 1.95
C THR A 109 8.95 1.58 0.84
N ARG A 110 9.73 2.62 1.15
CA ARG A 110 10.32 3.46 0.10
C ARG A 110 11.50 2.70 -0.49
N ASN A 111 11.52 2.59 -1.81
CA ASN A 111 12.71 2.11 -2.49
C ASN A 111 13.85 3.10 -2.24
N ALA A 112 14.85 2.66 -1.49
CA ALA A 112 15.98 3.49 -1.08
C ALA A 112 17.10 3.53 -2.12
N ILE A 113 16.95 2.84 -3.26
CA ILE A 113 17.93 2.82 -4.33
C ILE A 113 18.04 4.25 -4.90
N PRO A 114 19.21 4.92 -4.79
CA PRO A 114 19.36 6.30 -5.25
C PRO A 114 19.52 6.38 -6.78
N GLN A 115 20.09 5.33 -7.38
CA GLN A 115 20.23 5.18 -8.82
C GLN A 115 20.24 3.69 -9.20
N HIS A 116 19.77 3.40 -10.41
CA HIS A 116 19.88 2.08 -11.01
C HIS A 116 20.46 2.19 -12.41
N VAL A 117 21.34 1.24 -12.78
CA VAL A 117 22.01 1.21 -14.07
C VAL A 117 21.90 -0.19 -14.66
N VAL A 118 21.46 -0.26 -15.92
CA VAL A 118 21.52 -1.47 -16.75
C VAL A 118 22.47 -1.20 -17.90
N SER A 119 23.37 -2.15 -18.18
CA SER A 119 24.31 -2.06 -19.30
C SER A 119 23.87 -3.01 -20.42
N PHE A 120 23.79 -2.50 -21.66
CA PHE A 120 23.54 -3.34 -22.82
C PHE A 120 24.32 -2.85 -24.05
N GLY A 121 25.12 -3.74 -24.63
CA GLY A 121 26.05 -3.40 -25.71
C GLY A 121 27.04 -2.31 -25.28
N GLN A 122 27.13 -1.24 -26.07
CA GLN A 122 28.03 -0.10 -25.81
C GLN A 122 27.40 1.00 -24.94
N PHE A 123 26.17 0.81 -24.46
CA PHE A 123 25.41 1.84 -23.76
C PHE A 123 25.09 1.42 -22.33
N ASP A 124 25.03 2.41 -21.46
CA ASP A 124 24.45 2.31 -20.12
C ASP A 124 23.14 3.09 -20.09
N TYR A 125 22.18 2.53 -19.37
CA TYR A 125 20.85 3.07 -19.14
C TYR A 125 20.73 3.33 -17.65
N LYS A 126 20.55 4.59 -17.26
CA LYS A 126 20.61 5.01 -15.87
C LYS A 126 19.34 5.75 -15.49
N VAL A 127 18.79 5.44 -14.32
CA VAL A 127 17.75 6.25 -13.69
C VAL A 127 18.25 6.67 -12.32
N VAL A 128 18.18 7.96 -12.01
CA VAL A 128 18.63 8.53 -10.73
C VAL A 128 17.57 9.48 -10.19
N PHE A 129 17.41 9.46 -8.87
CA PHE A 129 16.61 10.43 -8.14
C PHE A 129 17.51 11.38 -7.36
N ASP A 130 17.45 12.66 -7.68
CA ASP A 130 18.21 13.70 -7.00
C ASP A 130 17.37 14.32 -5.87
N ASN A 131 17.64 13.87 -4.64
CA ASN A 131 16.95 14.35 -3.45
C ASN A 131 17.49 15.70 -2.93
N THR A 132 18.57 16.23 -3.52
CA THR A 132 19.20 17.49 -3.11
C THR A 132 18.48 18.70 -3.72
N LEU A 133 17.78 18.48 -4.83
CA LEU A 133 17.07 19.52 -5.56
C LEU A 133 15.68 19.82 -4.94
N PRO A 134 15.18 21.07 -5.07
CA PRO A 134 13.85 21.44 -4.57
C PRO A 134 12.72 20.59 -5.17
N LYS A 135 11.64 20.35 -4.42
CA LYS A 135 10.47 19.57 -4.89
C LYS A 135 9.79 20.13 -6.13
N THR A 136 9.99 21.41 -6.43
CA THR A 136 9.47 22.13 -7.60
C THR A 136 10.30 21.93 -8.87
N THR A 137 11.35 21.11 -8.82
CA THR A 137 12.24 20.85 -9.96
C THR A 137 12.10 19.41 -10.45
N LYS A 138 12.59 19.14 -11.67
CA LYS A 138 12.69 17.79 -12.22
C LYS A 138 13.81 17.04 -11.50
N ARG A 139 13.45 16.08 -10.65
CA ARG A 139 14.37 15.34 -9.77
C ARG A 139 14.68 13.93 -10.25
N TRP A 140 13.88 13.42 -11.18
CA TRP A 140 14.12 12.14 -11.82
C TRP A 140 14.86 12.37 -13.12
N LYS A 141 16.01 11.73 -13.28
CA LYS A 141 16.80 11.78 -14.52
C LYS A 141 16.95 10.38 -15.08
N CYS A 142 16.55 10.19 -16.32
CA CYS A 142 16.68 8.96 -17.08
C CYS A 142 17.67 9.22 -18.22
N GLU A 143 18.82 8.58 -18.18
CA GLU A 143 19.96 8.84 -19.05
C GLU A 143 20.33 7.60 -19.86
N ILE A 144 20.68 7.80 -21.12
CA ILE A 144 21.34 6.79 -21.95
C ILE A 144 22.66 7.39 -22.38
N TYR A 145 23.78 6.77 -22.02
CA TYR A 145 25.11 7.27 -22.40
C TYR A 145 25.99 6.16 -22.97
N ASN A 146 26.92 6.54 -23.83
CA ASN A 146 27.89 5.60 -24.38
C ASN A 146 28.96 5.31 -23.32
N ARG A 147 29.18 4.04 -23.01
CA ARG A 147 30.11 3.58 -21.96
C ARG A 147 31.56 3.98 -22.20
N ARG A 148 31.97 4.04 -23.47
CA ARG A 148 33.35 4.32 -23.85
C ARG A 148 33.64 5.82 -23.88
N THR A 149 32.72 6.61 -24.43
CA THR A 149 32.93 8.05 -24.63
C THR A 149 32.29 8.92 -23.55
N THR A 150 31.55 8.31 -22.62
CA THR A 150 30.73 8.94 -21.56
C THR A 150 29.71 9.99 -22.03
N ARG A 151 29.62 10.22 -23.34
CA ARG A 151 28.64 11.12 -23.98
C ARG A 151 27.22 10.63 -23.76
N THR A 152 26.39 11.49 -23.17
CA THR A 152 24.95 11.31 -23.07
C THR A 152 24.32 11.40 -24.46
N LEU A 153 23.56 10.36 -24.81
CA LEU A 153 22.82 10.23 -26.05
C LEU A 153 21.38 10.73 -25.88
N HIS A 154 20.76 10.37 -24.77
CA HIS A 154 19.41 10.81 -24.40
C HIS A 154 19.36 11.14 -22.92
N LEU A 155 18.62 12.20 -22.58
CA LEU A 155 18.30 12.59 -21.22
C LEU A 155 16.81 12.95 -21.15
N VAL A 156 16.11 12.33 -20.21
CA VAL A 156 14.71 12.60 -19.90
C VAL A 156 14.63 13.00 -18.43
N GLU A 157 13.97 14.11 -18.15
CA GLU A 157 13.85 14.65 -16.80
C GLU A 157 12.37 14.78 -16.42
N LEU A 158 12.00 14.25 -15.25
CA LEU A 158 10.62 14.22 -14.77
C LEU A 158 10.48 14.86 -13.38
N TYR A 159 9.32 15.43 -13.10
CA TYR A 159 8.97 15.95 -11.78
C TYR A 159 8.64 14.82 -10.81
N GLN A 160 7.89 13.83 -11.28
CA GLN A 160 7.41 12.71 -10.46
C GLN A 160 7.84 11.38 -11.07
N TRP A 161 7.85 10.34 -10.22
CA TRP A 161 7.93 8.99 -10.73
C TRP A 161 6.54 8.62 -11.26
N SER A 162 6.34 8.72 -12.56
CA SER A 162 5.07 8.42 -13.23
C SER A 162 5.34 7.82 -14.61
N LEU A 163 4.77 6.64 -14.87
CA LEU A 163 4.83 6.02 -16.20
C LEU A 163 4.07 6.85 -17.24
N GLN A 164 3.01 7.54 -16.83
CA GLN A 164 2.26 8.44 -17.68
C GLN A 164 3.10 9.68 -18.05
N GLU A 165 3.76 10.31 -17.06
CA GLU A 165 4.65 11.46 -17.30
C GLU A 165 5.81 11.05 -18.20
N LEU A 166 6.45 9.90 -17.93
CA LEU A 166 7.53 9.36 -18.75
C LEU A 166 7.09 9.14 -20.20
N SER A 167 5.95 8.47 -20.40
CA SER A 167 5.44 8.13 -21.74
C SER A 167 5.00 9.36 -22.54
N ALA A 168 4.58 10.43 -21.85
CA ALA A 168 4.19 11.69 -22.47
C ALA A 168 5.36 12.63 -22.79
N GLU A 169 6.55 12.41 -22.19
CA GLU A 169 7.66 13.36 -22.33
C GLU A 169 8.32 13.29 -23.73
N PRO A 170 8.46 14.42 -24.45
CA PRO A 170 8.97 14.41 -25.83
C PRO A 170 10.35 13.78 -25.99
N ASN A 171 11.25 14.01 -25.04
CA ASN A 171 12.61 13.45 -25.05
C ASN A 171 12.60 11.92 -24.89
N TYR A 172 11.60 11.36 -24.20
CA TYR A 172 11.41 9.92 -24.10
C TYR A 172 10.80 9.35 -25.39
N ILE A 173 9.80 10.03 -25.96
CA ILE A 173 9.15 9.62 -27.21
C ILE A 173 10.19 9.46 -28.33
N ALA A 174 11.16 10.38 -28.41
CA ALA A 174 12.25 10.37 -29.40
C ALA A 174 13.25 9.20 -29.26
N ILE A 175 13.23 8.45 -28.15
CA ILE A 175 14.13 7.30 -27.93
C ILE A 175 13.66 6.11 -28.79
N PRO A 176 14.57 5.40 -29.49
CA PRO A 176 14.24 4.16 -30.20
C PRO A 176 13.68 3.08 -29.27
N ASN A 177 12.67 2.32 -29.72
CA ASN A 177 11.99 1.31 -28.89
C ASN A 177 12.93 0.24 -28.31
N GLU A 178 13.96 -0.18 -29.07
CA GLU A 178 14.98 -1.13 -28.58
C GLU A 178 15.79 -0.60 -27.38
N LYS A 179 15.89 0.72 -27.24
CA LYS A 179 16.56 1.38 -26.12
C LYS A 179 15.60 1.64 -24.96
N LYS A 180 14.34 1.96 -25.27
CA LYS A 180 13.28 2.18 -24.27
C LYS A 180 13.14 1.00 -23.32
N GLN A 181 13.12 -0.24 -23.81
CA GLN A 181 12.97 -1.43 -22.95
C GLN A 181 13.98 -1.50 -21.78
N TYR A 182 15.24 -1.08 -21.99
CA TYR A 182 16.27 -1.09 -20.95
C TYR A 182 16.11 0.09 -20.01
N LEU A 183 15.74 1.26 -20.53
CA LEU A 183 15.43 2.43 -19.69
C LEU A 183 14.18 2.18 -18.83
N ASP A 184 13.16 1.53 -19.38
CA ASP A 184 11.92 1.16 -18.69
C ASP A 184 12.17 0.09 -17.62
N ALA A 185 13.11 -0.83 -17.87
CA ALA A 185 13.56 -1.76 -16.84
C ALA A 185 14.21 -1.00 -15.68
N CYS A 186 15.11 -0.05 -15.95
CA CYS A 186 15.69 0.80 -14.91
C CYS A 186 14.63 1.63 -14.17
N PHE A 187 13.69 2.20 -14.90
CA PHE A 187 12.65 3.07 -14.33
C PHE A 187 11.70 2.30 -13.41
N ARG A 188 11.30 1.08 -13.80
CA ARG A 188 10.51 0.16 -12.96
C ARG A 188 11.28 -0.29 -11.72
N GLU A 189 12.56 -0.60 -11.87
CA GLU A 189 13.40 -1.01 -10.74
C GLU A 189 13.65 0.12 -9.74
N MET A 190 13.63 1.36 -10.22
CA MET A 190 13.71 2.59 -9.43
C MET A 190 12.37 3.04 -8.82
N ASN A 191 11.27 2.30 -9.02
CA ASN A 191 9.97 2.65 -8.46
C ASN A 191 10.09 2.96 -6.96
N PRO A 192 9.82 4.21 -6.51
CA PRO A 192 9.90 4.61 -5.09
C PRO A 192 8.95 3.82 -4.19
N ARG A 193 7.90 3.27 -4.80
CA ARG A 193 6.79 2.57 -4.17
C ARG A 193 6.71 1.18 -4.81
N LYS A 194 7.69 0.32 -4.50
CA LYS A 194 7.65 -1.06 -4.98
C LYS A 194 6.53 -1.79 -4.25
N PRO A 195 5.53 -2.32 -4.99
CA PRO A 195 4.46 -3.07 -4.37
C PRO A 195 5.02 -4.37 -3.79
N GLU A 196 4.61 -4.68 -2.58
CA GLU A 196 4.87 -5.98 -1.97
C GLU A 196 3.61 -6.85 -2.07
N ILE A 197 3.75 -8.00 -2.73
CA ILE A 197 2.69 -8.99 -2.81
C ILE A 197 2.83 -9.91 -1.60
N ILE A 198 1.82 -9.89 -0.72
CA ILE A 198 1.79 -10.81 0.43
C ILE A 198 0.81 -11.98 0.26
N ILE A 199 0.00 -11.98 -0.80
CA ILE A 199 -0.92 -13.07 -1.12
C ILE A 199 -0.12 -14.29 -1.60
N ALA A 200 -0.37 -15.44 -0.97
CA ALA A 200 0.22 -16.71 -1.33
C ALA A 200 -0.75 -17.50 -2.21
N GLN A 201 -0.30 -17.90 -3.39
CA GLN A 201 -1.12 -18.66 -4.33
C GLN A 201 -1.46 -20.05 -3.76
N PRO A 202 -2.73 -20.48 -3.80
CA PRO A 202 -3.12 -21.82 -3.38
C PRO A 202 -2.32 -22.89 -4.13
N LYS A 203 -1.95 -23.97 -3.43
CA LYS A 203 -1.29 -25.10 -4.07
C LYS A 203 -2.34 -25.92 -4.82
N GLN A 204 -2.17 -26.10 -6.13
CA GLN A 204 -3.00 -27.04 -6.88
C GLN A 204 -2.51 -28.47 -6.66
N ASN A 205 -3.40 -29.34 -6.21
CA ASN A 205 -3.14 -30.76 -6.01
C ASN A 205 -3.37 -31.53 -7.32
N THR A 206 -2.87 -32.77 -7.38
CA THR A 206 -2.97 -33.63 -8.58
C THR A 206 -4.41 -33.99 -8.96
N ASP A 207 -5.33 -33.92 -8.01
CA ASP A 207 -6.77 -34.15 -8.22
C ASP A 207 -7.53 -32.87 -8.64
N GLY A 208 -6.82 -31.75 -8.83
CA GLY A 208 -7.40 -30.45 -9.15
C GLY A 208 -7.94 -29.68 -7.94
N SER A 209 -7.86 -30.23 -6.72
CA SER A 209 -8.22 -29.50 -5.50
C SER A 209 -7.17 -28.45 -5.13
N HIS A 210 -7.58 -27.44 -4.36
CA HIS A 210 -6.67 -26.40 -3.84
C HIS A 210 -6.33 -26.68 -2.38
N GLY A 211 -5.03 -26.75 -2.08
CA GLY A 211 -4.47 -26.89 -0.74
C GLY A 211 -3.77 -25.63 -0.27
N CYS A 212 -3.50 -25.57 1.04
CA CYS A 212 -2.68 -24.52 1.62
C CYS A 212 -1.24 -24.61 1.06
N PRO A 213 -0.67 -23.50 0.55
CA PRO A 213 0.73 -23.47 0.16
C PRO A 213 1.65 -23.72 1.37
N ALA A 214 2.81 -24.30 1.11
CA ALA A 214 3.81 -24.50 2.15
C ALA A 214 4.24 -23.14 2.72
N ASN A 215 4.38 -23.03 4.04
CA ASN A 215 4.84 -21.82 4.71
C ASN A 215 3.94 -20.59 4.46
N ALA A 216 2.62 -20.75 4.62
CA ALA A 216 1.66 -19.65 4.55
C ALA A 216 0.78 -19.56 5.80
N ILE A 217 0.29 -18.35 6.07
CA ILE A 217 -0.74 -18.09 7.09
C ILE A 217 -2.09 -18.29 6.43
N ILE A 218 -2.93 -19.10 7.05
CA ILE A 218 -4.32 -19.31 6.64
C ILE A 218 -5.14 -18.13 7.17
N ILE A 219 -5.70 -17.34 6.25
CA ILE A 219 -6.64 -16.25 6.58
C ILE A 219 -8.07 -16.75 6.44
N ASP A 220 -8.36 -17.47 5.35
CA ASP A 220 -9.67 -18.05 5.09
C ASP A 220 -9.50 -19.39 4.36
N SER A 221 -9.74 -20.49 5.07
CA SER A 221 -9.62 -21.83 4.48
C SER A 221 -10.73 -22.15 3.48
N VAL A 222 -11.91 -21.54 3.63
CA VAL A 222 -13.07 -21.80 2.77
C VAL A 222 -12.92 -21.10 1.44
N LYS A 223 -12.44 -19.84 1.47
CA LYS A 223 -12.21 -19.05 0.26
C LYS A 223 -10.78 -19.20 -0.30
N HIS A 224 -9.98 -20.10 0.27
CA HIS A 224 -8.59 -20.36 -0.11
C HIS A 224 -7.68 -19.11 -0.09
N LEU A 225 -7.88 -18.23 0.90
CA LEU A 225 -7.06 -17.05 1.11
C LEU A 225 -5.89 -17.37 2.04
N TYR A 226 -4.69 -17.30 1.46
CA TYR A 226 -3.43 -17.52 2.16
C TYR A 226 -2.51 -16.32 1.96
N ILE A 227 -1.71 -16.02 2.98
CA ILE A 227 -0.69 -14.96 2.91
C ILE A 227 0.66 -15.49 3.35
N THR A 228 1.74 -14.80 3.00
CA THR A 228 3.12 -15.14 3.40
C THR A 228 3.25 -15.39 4.90
N ASN A 229 4.07 -16.36 5.31
CA ASN A 229 4.38 -16.62 6.73
C ASN A 229 5.30 -15.58 7.38
N ASN A 230 5.70 -14.54 6.65
CA ASN A 230 6.40 -13.41 7.21
C ASN A 230 5.43 -12.49 7.98
N TYR A 231 5.13 -12.86 9.24
CA TYR A 231 4.23 -12.11 10.12
C TYR A 231 4.60 -10.63 10.24
N GLU A 232 5.89 -10.31 10.22
CA GLU A 232 6.38 -8.94 10.34
C GLU A 232 6.02 -8.11 9.11
N GLN A 233 6.20 -8.69 7.93
CA GLN A 233 5.81 -8.07 6.67
C GLN A 233 4.29 -7.91 6.58
N VAL A 234 3.52 -8.94 6.95
CA VAL A 234 2.06 -8.88 6.97
C VAL A 234 1.56 -7.78 7.90
N ALA A 235 2.15 -7.63 9.10
CA ALA A 235 1.78 -6.57 10.02
C ALA A 235 2.02 -5.18 9.42
N LYS A 236 3.14 -4.97 8.71
CA LYS A 236 3.43 -3.72 8.00
C LYS A 236 2.37 -3.42 6.93
N VAL A 237 1.96 -4.43 6.16
CA VAL A 237 0.91 -4.31 5.15
C VAL A 237 -0.41 -3.89 5.79
N ILE A 238 -0.85 -4.55 6.86
CA ILE A 238 -2.11 -4.22 7.53
C ILE A 238 -2.09 -2.78 8.06
N ILE A 239 -0.99 -2.35 8.69
CA ILE A 239 -0.84 -0.97 9.17
C ILE A 239 -0.91 0.03 8.01
N GLU A 240 -0.21 -0.25 6.90
CA GLU A 240 -0.21 0.61 5.73
C GLU A 240 -1.60 0.70 5.08
N LEU A 241 -2.32 -0.42 4.94
CA LEU A 241 -3.69 -0.45 4.41
C LEU A 241 -4.61 0.47 5.20
N LEU A 242 -4.63 0.32 6.53
CA LEU A 242 -5.48 1.14 7.39
C LEU A 242 -5.12 2.63 7.28
N TYR A 243 -3.83 2.94 7.14
CA TYR A 243 -3.39 4.32 6.97
C TYR A 243 -3.76 4.90 5.61
N GLU A 244 -3.60 4.15 4.52
CA GLU A 244 -4.04 4.58 3.18
C GLU A 244 -5.55 4.81 3.13
N LEU A 245 -6.34 3.89 3.71
CA LEU A 245 -7.80 4.03 3.83
C LEU A 245 -8.20 5.29 4.60
N ARG A 246 -7.46 5.63 5.67
CA ARG A 246 -7.64 6.88 6.42
C ARG A 246 -7.32 8.08 5.54
N CYS A 247 -6.18 8.06 4.83
CA CYS A 247 -5.76 9.17 3.98
C CYS A 247 -6.80 9.45 2.88
N LYS A 248 -7.29 8.41 2.20
CA LYS A 248 -8.31 8.56 1.15
C LYS A 248 -9.58 9.23 1.67
N LEU A 249 -10.04 8.89 2.88
CA LEU A 249 -11.17 9.58 3.51
C LEU A 249 -10.86 11.03 3.88
N PHE A 250 -9.75 11.29 4.57
CA PHE A 250 -9.44 12.63 5.09
C PHE A 250 -9.13 13.64 3.99
N HIS A 251 -8.55 13.20 2.88
CA HIS A 251 -8.24 14.06 1.73
C HIS A 251 -9.41 14.18 0.77
N ALA A 252 -10.58 13.60 1.09
CA ALA A 252 -11.75 13.57 0.22
C ALA A 252 -11.44 13.04 -1.19
N GLU A 253 -10.50 12.09 -1.27
CA GLU A 253 -10.12 11.42 -2.52
C GLU A 253 -11.14 10.34 -2.91
N ILE A 254 -12.11 10.08 -2.05
CA ILE A 254 -13.20 9.14 -2.28
C ILE A 254 -14.54 9.79 -1.90
N ASP A 255 -15.55 9.51 -2.71
CA ASP A 255 -16.94 9.77 -2.35
C ASP A 255 -17.42 8.61 -1.47
N PRO A 256 -17.96 8.86 -0.25
CA PRO A 256 -18.47 7.82 0.64
C PRO A 256 -19.76 7.20 0.11
N ILE A 257 -19.65 6.46 -0.99
CA ILE A 257 -20.73 5.71 -1.63
C ILE A 257 -20.88 4.34 -0.98
N ASN A 258 -22.11 3.80 -0.98
CA ASN A 258 -22.43 2.50 -0.39
C ASN A 258 -21.52 1.34 -0.85
N ALA A 259 -20.92 1.43 -2.05
CA ALA A 259 -20.00 0.42 -2.57
C ALA A 259 -18.72 0.25 -1.73
N TYR A 260 -18.25 1.29 -1.04
CA TYR A 260 -17.05 1.19 -0.19
C TYR A 260 -17.37 0.93 1.28
N LEU A 261 -18.65 0.84 1.65
CA LEU A 261 -19.06 0.71 3.04
C LEU A 261 -18.48 -0.56 3.69
N GLY A 262 -18.47 -1.69 2.96
CA GLY A 262 -17.87 -2.96 3.41
C GLY A 262 -16.36 -2.87 3.66
N ILE A 263 -15.63 -2.09 2.86
CA ILE A 263 -14.20 -1.81 3.09
C ILE A 263 -14.02 -1.14 4.46
N TYR A 264 -14.80 -0.09 4.73
CA TYR A 264 -14.68 0.69 5.96
C TYR A 264 -15.24 -0.02 7.19
N GLU A 265 -16.25 -0.89 7.03
CA GLU A 265 -16.72 -1.78 8.09
C GLU A 265 -15.60 -2.69 8.59
N ASN A 266 -14.94 -3.39 7.66
CA ASN A 266 -13.87 -4.32 8.03
C ASN A 266 -12.65 -3.57 8.58
N ALA A 267 -12.28 -2.43 7.97
CA ALA A 267 -11.21 -1.56 8.49
C ALA A 267 -11.52 -1.06 9.91
N PHE A 268 -12.77 -0.69 10.21
CA PHE A 268 -13.23 -0.32 11.55
C PHE A 268 -13.05 -1.46 12.55
N PHE A 269 -13.50 -2.67 12.24
CA PHE A 269 -13.39 -3.79 13.18
C PHE A 269 -11.93 -4.21 13.44
N ILE A 270 -11.09 -4.17 12.40
CA ILE A 270 -9.64 -4.37 12.52
C ILE A 270 -9.06 -3.30 13.45
N GLN A 271 -9.22 -2.02 13.11
CA GLN A 271 -8.66 -0.89 13.88
C GLN A 271 -9.15 -0.91 15.34
N LYS A 272 -10.45 -1.11 15.57
CA LYS A 272 -11.08 -1.19 16.90
C LYS A 272 -10.46 -2.27 17.76
N LYS A 273 -10.11 -3.43 17.19
CA LYS A 273 -9.48 -4.52 17.92
C LYS A 273 -8.04 -4.17 18.31
N LEU A 274 -7.31 -3.48 17.44
CA LEU A 274 -5.91 -3.11 17.67
C LEU A 274 -5.75 -1.98 18.69
N ILE A 275 -6.60 -0.95 18.66
CA ILE A 275 -6.50 0.18 19.59
C ILE A 275 -6.79 -0.20 21.06
N LYS A 276 -7.49 -1.30 21.31
CA LYS A 276 -7.74 -1.80 22.68
C LYS A 276 -6.46 -2.21 23.40
N GLU A 277 -5.39 -2.54 22.68
CA GLU A 277 -4.10 -2.93 23.25
C GLU A 277 -3.23 -1.71 23.65
N LEU A 278 -3.65 -0.50 23.27
CA LEU A 278 -2.85 0.72 23.50
C LEU A 278 -2.96 1.26 24.93
N ILE A 279 -3.86 0.69 25.74
CA ILE A 279 -4.06 1.01 27.15
C ILE A 279 -3.39 -0.08 27.98
#